data_AF-A0A2D6E5U2-F1
#
_entry.id   AF-A0A2D6E5U2-F1
#
_cell.length_a   1.000
_cell.length_b   1.000
_cell.length_c   1.000
_cell.angle_alpha   90.00
_cell.angle_beta   90.00
_cell.angle_gamma   90.00
#
_symmetry.space_group_name_H-M   'P 1'
#
loop_
_entity.id
_entity.type
_entity.pdbx_description
1 polymer ?
#
loop_
_entity_poly.entity_id
_entity_poly.type
_entity_poly.pdbx_seq_one_letter_code
_entity_poly.pdbx_strand_id
1 'polypeptide(L)'
;MGQNKWERPEQAPPPLFIGKKERDLVKQVNDELIERVIGQDILYYPISITHTNFHSLYGEAIEKNFLPPIRVYALVEWGETTTKAGKYGLDRVYHLTCHFHKRRLTEDQDLYVREGDFILYDDDYYEITTLNQPKQLFGQPDHMLEISAKCFRARQGLFDGE
;
A
#
# COMPACT_ATOMS: atom_id res chain seq x y z
N MET A 1 61.47 -3.57 -12.02
CA MET A 1 60.44 -2.58 -12.44
C MET A 1 59.08 -3.24 -12.31
N GLY A 2 58.13 -2.58 -11.67
CA GLY A 2 56.77 -3.09 -11.50
C GLY A 2 55.95 -2.23 -10.55
N GLN A 3 56.07 -0.90 -10.69
CA GLN A 3 55.22 0.03 -9.95
C GLN A 3 53.90 0.19 -10.71
N ASN A 4 52.89 -0.57 -10.31
CA ASN A 4 51.49 -0.21 -10.58
C ASN A 4 50.74 -0.47 -9.27
N LYS A 5 50.84 0.48 -8.33
CA LYS A 5 49.96 0.51 -7.17
C LYS A 5 48.60 0.98 -7.67
N TRP A 6 47.58 0.18 -7.37
CA TRP A 6 46.20 0.52 -7.70
C TRP A 6 45.82 1.84 -7.02
N GLU A 7 45.45 2.85 -7.80
CA GLU A 7 44.93 4.12 -7.31
C GLU A 7 43.41 4.10 -7.34
N ARG A 8 42.81 4.35 -6.17
CA ARG A 8 41.35 4.45 -6.04
C ARG A 8 40.89 5.72 -6.76
N PRO A 9 39.93 5.65 -7.70
CA PRO A 9 39.42 6.84 -8.37
C PRO A 9 38.79 7.81 -7.35
N GLU A 10 38.94 9.12 -7.58
CA GLU A 10 38.42 10.19 -6.70
C GLU A 10 36.89 10.18 -6.58
N GLN A 11 36.20 9.62 -7.57
CA GLN A 11 34.76 9.45 -7.54
C GLN A 11 34.45 7.96 -7.46
N ALA A 12 33.52 7.60 -6.57
CA ALA A 12 32.97 6.26 -6.55
C ALA A 12 32.48 5.91 -7.97
N PRO A 13 32.70 4.67 -8.46
CA PRO A 13 32.22 4.28 -9.77
C PRO A 13 30.72 4.61 -9.83
N PRO A 14 30.27 5.30 -10.90
CA PRO A 14 28.86 5.63 -11.03
C PRO A 14 28.04 4.33 -10.89
N PRO A 15 26.91 4.36 -10.16
CA PRO A 15 26.10 3.17 -9.98
C PRO A 15 25.78 2.57 -11.34
N LEU A 16 26.05 1.28 -11.48
CA LEU A 16 25.93 0.55 -12.74
C LEU A 16 24.51 0.75 -13.33
N PHE A 17 24.45 1.30 -14.55
CA PHE A 17 23.29 1.26 -15.46
C PHE A 17 22.01 2.01 -15.11
N ILE A 18 22.05 3.23 -14.56
CA ILE A 18 20.80 3.98 -14.41
C ILE A 18 21.01 5.50 -14.62
N GLY A 19 21.07 5.96 -15.87
CA GLY A 19 20.93 7.38 -16.21
C GLY A 19 19.48 7.87 -16.05
N LYS A 20 19.24 9.19 -15.94
CA LYS A 20 17.88 9.75 -15.76
C LYS A 20 16.88 9.25 -16.82
N LYS A 21 17.29 9.17 -18.08
CA LYS A 21 16.41 8.72 -19.19
C LYS A 21 15.98 7.26 -19.06
N GLU A 22 16.90 6.37 -18.70
CA GLU A 22 16.61 4.94 -18.52
C GLU A 22 15.66 4.73 -17.34
N ARG A 23 15.82 5.52 -16.28
CA ARG A 23 14.89 5.55 -15.14
C ARG A 23 13.50 5.96 -15.55
N ASP A 24 13.41 7.07 -16.26
CA ASP A 24 12.14 7.64 -16.66
C ASP A 24 11.40 6.67 -17.60
N LEU A 25 12.14 5.94 -18.46
CA LEU A 25 11.58 4.87 -19.29
C LEU A 25 11.10 3.66 -18.48
N VAL A 26 11.94 3.10 -17.60
CA VAL A 26 11.55 1.96 -16.74
C VAL A 26 10.36 2.34 -15.86
N LYS A 27 10.34 3.58 -15.37
CA LYS A 27 9.21 4.15 -14.64
C LYS A 27 7.96 4.16 -15.50
N GLN A 28 8.01 4.81 -16.67
CA GLN A 28 6.85 4.94 -17.55
C GLN A 28 6.27 3.57 -17.92
N VAL A 29 7.14 2.61 -18.27
CA VAL A 29 6.70 1.25 -18.61
C VAL A 29 6.05 0.58 -17.40
N ASN A 30 6.63 0.69 -16.21
CA ASN A 30 6.02 0.13 -15.00
C ASN A 30 4.69 0.78 -14.67
N ASP A 31 4.58 2.10 -14.76
CA ASP A 31 3.33 2.82 -14.51
C ASP A 31 2.24 2.36 -15.50
N GLU A 32 2.56 2.27 -16.79
CA GLU A 32 1.61 1.82 -17.82
C GLU A 32 1.18 0.36 -17.63
N LEU A 33 2.12 -0.53 -17.31
CA LEU A 33 1.85 -1.97 -17.16
C LEU A 33 1.03 -2.23 -15.89
N ILE A 34 1.38 -1.56 -14.79
CA ILE A 34 0.62 -1.65 -13.54
C ILE A 34 -0.76 -1.05 -13.72
N GLU A 35 -0.92 0.14 -14.29
CA GLU A 35 -2.25 0.78 -14.37
C GLU A 35 -3.17 0.16 -15.43
N ARG A 36 -2.65 -0.16 -16.62
CA ARG A 36 -3.50 -0.55 -17.75
C ARG A 36 -3.69 -2.05 -17.91
N VAL A 37 -2.78 -2.85 -17.35
CA VAL A 37 -2.77 -4.30 -17.59
C VAL A 37 -3.09 -5.07 -16.31
N ILE A 38 -2.57 -4.64 -15.16
CA ILE A 38 -2.63 -5.42 -13.90
C ILE A 38 -3.53 -4.78 -12.85
N GLY A 39 -3.67 -3.46 -12.88
CA GLY A 39 -4.31 -2.66 -11.86
C GLY A 39 -5.80 -2.93 -11.80
N GLN A 40 -6.25 -3.34 -10.63
CA GLN A 40 -7.65 -3.49 -10.32
C GLN A 40 -8.13 -2.22 -9.65
N ASP A 41 -9.38 -1.84 -9.95
CA ASP A 41 -9.99 -0.65 -9.36
C ASP A 41 -10.57 -0.96 -7.99
N ILE A 42 -10.27 -0.07 -7.05
CA ILE A 42 -10.66 -0.19 -5.66
C ILE A 42 -11.23 1.15 -5.22
N LEU A 43 -12.29 1.13 -4.42
CA LEU A 43 -12.77 2.32 -3.72
C LEU A 43 -12.11 2.38 -2.34
N TYR A 44 -11.39 3.46 -2.09
CA TYR A 44 -10.68 3.72 -0.84
C TYR A 44 -11.47 4.71 0.03
N TYR A 45 -11.72 4.36 1.29
CA TYR A 45 -12.45 5.16 2.27
C TYR A 45 -11.50 5.61 3.40
N PRO A 46 -10.99 6.84 3.34
CA PRO A 46 -10.09 7.36 4.36
C PRO A 46 -10.87 7.73 5.62
N ILE A 47 -10.33 7.41 6.80
CA ILE A 47 -10.87 7.91 8.05
C ILE A 47 -10.59 9.41 8.20
N SER A 48 -11.62 10.17 8.58
CA SER A 48 -11.49 11.59 8.84
C SER A 48 -11.02 11.82 10.27
N ILE A 49 -9.74 12.18 10.44
CA ILE A 49 -9.18 12.44 11.78
C ILE A 49 -9.83 13.66 12.44
N THR A 50 -10.22 14.66 11.65
CA THR A 50 -10.80 15.91 12.17
C THR A 50 -12.23 15.74 12.67
N HIS A 51 -13.00 14.85 12.03
CA HIS A 51 -14.42 14.66 12.34
C HIS A 51 -14.68 13.44 13.20
N THR A 52 -13.71 12.53 13.35
CA THR A 52 -13.84 11.36 14.21
C THR A 52 -13.50 11.71 15.65
N ASN A 53 -14.37 11.34 16.59
CA ASN A 53 -14.17 11.61 18.01
C ASN A 53 -13.33 10.51 18.67
N PHE A 54 -12.01 10.72 18.71
CA PHE A 54 -11.09 9.80 19.38
C PHE A 54 -11.07 10.01 20.89
N HIS A 55 -11.06 8.91 21.63
CA HIS A 55 -10.87 8.95 23.06
C HIS A 55 -9.45 9.42 23.41
N SER A 56 -9.33 10.38 24.33
CA SER A 56 -8.04 11.03 24.65
C SER A 56 -7.00 10.10 25.27
N LEU A 57 -7.41 9.03 25.95
CA LEU A 57 -6.50 8.07 26.60
C LEU A 57 -6.14 6.86 25.73
N TYR A 58 -7.06 6.42 24.88
CA TYR A 58 -6.91 5.16 24.11
C TYR A 58 -6.65 5.41 22.63
N GLY A 59 -6.93 6.61 22.11
CA GLY A 59 -6.76 6.94 20.69
C GLY A 59 -7.73 6.21 19.77
N GLU A 60 -8.72 5.52 20.32
CA GLU A 60 -9.74 4.79 19.57
C GLU A 60 -11.05 5.57 19.54
N ALA A 61 -11.83 5.36 18.49
CA ALA A 61 -13.16 5.94 18.33
C ALA A 61 -14.18 4.82 18.12
N ILE A 62 -15.31 4.92 18.82
CA ILE A 62 -16.44 3.99 18.67
C ILE A 62 -17.14 4.25 17.34
N GLU A 63 -17.42 5.52 17.05
CA GLU A 63 -18.00 5.97 15.78
C GLU A 63 -16.91 6.69 14.97
N LYS A 64 -16.53 6.09 13.83
CA LYS A 64 -15.53 6.62 12.91
C LYS A 64 -16.25 7.30 11.75
N ASN A 65 -15.84 8.52 11.44
CA ASN A 65 -16.34 9.26 10.28
C ASN A 65 -15.38 9.10 9.11
N PHE A 66 -15.91 8.80 7.93
CA PHE A 66 -15.13 8.55 6.73
C PHE A 66 -15.27 9.70 5.73
N LEU A 67 -14.20 9.94 4.98
CA LEU A 67 -14.22 10.86 3.85
C LEU A 67 -14.85 10.18 2.62
N PRO A 68 -15.32 10.97 1.63
CA PRO A 68 -15.83 10.42 0.38
C PRO A 68 -14.82 9.47 -0.28
N PRO A 69 -15.30 8.39 -0.92
CA PRO A 69 -14.40 7.39 -1.48
C PRO A 69 -13.57 7.94 -2.63
N ILE A 70 -12.32 7.50 -2.69
CA ILE A 70 -11.37 7.81 -3.76
C ILE A 70 -11.10 6.54 -4.55
N ARG A 71 -11.14 6.63 -5.87
CA ARG A 71 -10.79 5.49 -6.73
C ARG A 71 -9.28 5.35 -6.84
N VAL A 72 -8.77 4.18 -6.46
CA VAL A 72 -7.35 3.85 -6.46
C VAL A 72 -7.14 2.58 -7.28
N TYR A 73 -6.05 2.53 -8.04
CA TYR A 73 -5.61 1.31 -8.70
C TYR A 73 -4.57 0.60 -7.85
N ALA A 74 -4.81 -0.67 -7.57
CA ALA A 74 -3.87 -1.51 -6.84
C ALA A 74 -3.89 -2.94 -7.38
N LEU A 75 -2.82 -3.68 -7.08
CA LEU A 75 -2.80 -5.12 -7.32
C LEU A 75 -3.39 -5.80 -6.09
N VAL A 76 -4.47 -6.55 -6.27
CA VAL A 76 -5.13 -7.29 -5.17
C VAL A 76 -4.77 -8.76 -5.24
N GLU A 77 -4.25 -9.28 -4.14
CA GLU A 77 -3.99 -10.70 -3.93
C GLU A 77 -4.93 -11.25 -2.86
N TRP A 78 -5.70 -12.26 -3.23
CA TRP A 78 -6.49 -13.02 -2.27
C TRP A 78 -5.58 -13.77 -1.31
N GLY A 79 -5.74 -13.51 -0.02
CA GLY A 79 -4.99 -14.15 1.04
C GLY A 79 -5.61 -15.46 1.51
N GLU A 80 -4.99 -16.08 2.51
CA GLU A 80 -5.50 -17.29 3.12
C GLU A 80 -6.83 -17.03 3.83
N THR A 81 -7.80 -17.94 3.71
CA THR A 81 -9.04 -17.86 4.49
C THR A 81 -8.86 -18.59 5.81
N THR A 82 -8.89 -17.87 6.93
CA THR A 82 -8.78 -18.49 8.25
C THR A 82 -10.17 -18.81 8.80
N THR A 83 -10.44 -20.08 9.08
CA THR A 83 -11.66 -20.50 9.78
C THR A 83 -11.35 -20.71 11.25
N LYS A 84 -11.99 -19.93 12.13
CA LYS A 84 -11.89 -20.08 13.59
C LYS A 84 -13.17 -20.73 14.12
N ALA A 85 -13.05 -21.84 14.83
CA ALA A 85 -14.17 -22.45 15.53
C ALA A 85 -14.35 -21.76 16.90
N GLY A 86 -15.40 -20.94 17.01
CA GLY A 86 -15.79 -20.28 18.24
C GLY A 86 -16.87 -21.07 19.00
N LYS A 87 -17.19 -20.61 20.22
CA LYS A 87 -18.24 -21.20 21.07
C LYS A 87 -19.64 -21.18 20.42
N TYR A 88 -19.88 -20.27 19.47
CA TYR A 88 -21.17 -20.06 18.81
C TYR A 88 -21.21 -20.51 17.35
N GLY A 89 -20.11 -21.04 16.79
CA GLY A 89 -20.08 -21.48 15.39
C GLY A 89 -18.71 -21.32 14.72
N LEU A 90 -18.70 -21.52 13.40
CA LEU A 90 -17.52 -21.32 12.56
C LEU A 90 -17.49 -19.87 12.05
N ASP A 91 -16.42 -19.15 12.38
CA ASP A 91 -16.14 -17.81 11.87
C ASP A 91 -15.11 -17.91 10.74
N ARG A 92 -15.42 -17.37 9.56
CA ARG A 92 -14.53 -17.36 8.40
C ARG A 92 -14.09 -15.94 8.14
N VAL A 93 -12.79 -15.71 8.28
CA VAL A 93 -12.18 -14.41 8.00
C VAL A 93 -11.41 -14.52 6.69
N TYR A 94 -11.81 -13.67 5.73
CA TYR A 94 -11.13 -13.52 4.45
C TYR A 94 -10.04 -12.46 4.57
N HIS A 95 -8.87 -12.80 4.04
CA HIS A 95 -7.71 -11.93 4.03
C HIS A 95 -7.46 -11.49 2.59
N LEU A 96 -7.07 -10.24 2.44
CA LEU A 96 -6.82 -9.63 1.15
C LEU A 96 -5.59 -8.74 1.27
N THR A 97 -4.64 -8.86 0.35
CA THR A 97 -3.43 -8.03 0.34
C THR A 97 -3.50 -7.10 -0.86
N CYS A 98 -3.55 -5.79 -0.60
CA CYS A 98 -3.52 -4.76 -1.62
C CYS A 98 -2.10 -4.21 -1.74
N HIS A 99 -1.54 -4.25 -2.93
CA HIS A 99 -0.24 -3.65 -3.22
C HIS A 99 -0.45 -2.38 -4.01
N PHE A 100 -0.18 -1.25 -3.36
CA PHE A 100 -0.30 0.07 -3.95
C PHE A 100 1.04 0.57 -4.45
N HIS A 101 1.03 1.41 -5.49
CA HIS A 101 2.21 2.13 -5.91
C HIS A 101 2.38 3.41 -5.08
N LYS A 102 3.43 3.47 -4.25
CA LYS A 102 3.68 4.56 -3.30
C LYS A 102 3.69 5.93 -3.97
N ARG A 103 4.47 6.02 -5.04
CA ARG A 103 4.73 7.27 -5.74
C ARG A 103 3.45 7.87 -6.32
N ARG A 104 2.57 7.03 -6.88
CA ARG A 104 1.30 7.46 -7.48
C ARG A 104 0.34 8.00 -6.42
N LEU A 105 0.21 7.28 -5.31
CA LEU A 105 -0.64 7.69 -4.20
C LEU A 105 -0.19 9.04 -3.63
N THR A 106 1.11 9.21 -3.36
CA THR A 106 1.61 10.41 -2.68
C THR A 106 1.84 11.60 -3.62
N GLU A 107 2.43 11.39 -4.81
CA GLU A 107 2.78 12.50 -5.71
C GLU A 107 1.56 13.01 -6.49
N ASP A 108 0.66 12.12 -6.90
CA ASP A 108 -0.41 12.49 -7.83
C ASP A 108 -1.79 12.61 -7.19
N GLN A 109 -2.08 11.80 -6.16
CA GLN A 109 -3.38 11.80 -5.47
C GLN A 109 -3.31 12.41 -4.06
N ASP A 110 -2.12 12.73 -3.56
CA ASP A 110 -1.86 13.18 -2.18
C ASP A 110 -2.58 12.32 -1.11
N LEU A 111 -2.66 11.02 -1.37
CA LEU A 111 -3.34 10.04 -0.52
C LEU A 111 -2.31 9.24 0.27
N TYR A 112 -2.52 9.18 1.59
CA TYR A 112 -1.69 8.40 2.50
C TYR A 112 -2.50 7.23 3.04
N VAL A 113 -2.08 6.02 2.68
CA VAL A 113 -2.73 4.80 3.17
C VAL A 113 -2.42 4.63 4.66
N ARG A 114 -3.46 4.37 5.47
CA ARG A 114 -3.35 4.24 6.93
C ARG A 114 -4.05 2.97 7.42
N GLU A 115 -3.62 2.51 8.59
CA GLU A 115 -4.29 1.44 9.30
C GLU A 115 -5.62 1.97 9.86
N GLY A 116 -6.68 1.17 9.74
CA GLY A 116 -8.05 1.52 10.12
C GLY A 116 -8.87 2.18 9.00
N ASP A 117 -8.26 2.46 7.83
CA ASP A 117 -9.00 2.87 6.64
C ASP A 117 -9.69 1.66 5.98
N PHE A 118 -10.73 1.93 5.20
CA PHE A 118 -11.55 0.89 4.56
C PHE A 118 -11.38 0.89 3.05
N ILE A 119 -11.60 -0.28 2.47
CA ILE A 119 -11.49 -0.56 1.05
C ILE A 119 -12.74 -1.32 0.63
N LEU A 120 -13.32 -0.96 -0.51
CA LEU A 120 -14.34 -1.76 -1.19
C LEU A 120 -13.73 -2.43 -2.42
N TYR A 121 -13.86 -3.76 -2.47
CA TYR A 121 -13.40 -4.60 -3.58
C TYR A 121 -14.39 -5.76 -3.76
N ASP A 122 -14.83 -5.99 -4.99
CA ASP A 122 -15.75 -7.09 -5.34
C ASP A 122 -17.01 -7.15 -4.43
N ASP A 123 -17.62 -5.97 -4.20
CA ASP A 123 -18.82 -5.74 -3.39
C ASP A 123 -18.67 -5.92 -1.86
N ASP A 124 -17.50 -6.33 -1.37
CA ASP A 124 -17.23 -6.48 0.06
C ASP A 124 -16.30 -5.37 0.60
N TYR A 125 -16.57 -4.94 1.84
CA TYR A 125 -15.70 -4.01 2.56
C TYR A 125 -14.59 -4.74 3.32
N TYR A 126 -13.39 -4.17 3.28
CA TYR A 126 -12.19 -4.66 3.94
C TYR A 126 -11.54 -3.53 4.75
N GLU A 127 -11.16 -3.81 5.99
CA GLU A 127 -10.41 -2.90 6.85
C GLU A 127 -8.91 -3.15 6.68
N ILE A 128 -8.13 -2.08 6.51
CA ILE A 128 -6.68 -2.15 6.49
C ILE A 128 -6.17 -2.30 7.92
N THR A 129 -5.64 -3.47 8.25
CA THR A 129 -5.17 -3.75 9.63
C THR A 129 -3.66 -3.62 9.76
N THR A 130 -2.91 -3.89 8.69
CA THR A 130 -1.45 -3.81 8.76
C THR A 130 -0.90 -3.20 7.49
N LEU A 131 -0.07 -2.18 7.65
CA LEU A 131 0.71 -1.64 6.57
C LEU A 131 2.14 -2.15 6.63
N ASN A 132 2.59 -2.67 5.50
CA ASN A 132 3.95 -3.05 5.27
C ASN A 132 4.54 -2.12 4.20
N GLN A 133 5.62 -1.43 4.53
CA GLN A 133 6.35 -0.60 3.58
C GLN A 133 7.44 -1.47 2.91
N PRO A 134 7.36 -1.70 1.58
CA PRO A 134 8.16 -2.70 0.88
C PRO A 134 9.48 -2.20 0.29
N LYS A 135 10.31 -3.23 0.06
CA LYS A 135 11.60 -3.36 -0.63
C LYS A 135 12.14 -2.15 -1.38
N GLN A 136 13.33 -1.73 -0.94
CA GLN A 136 14.25 -0.89 -1.69
C GLN A 136 14.51 -1.48 -3.09
N LEU A 137 14.21 -0.70 -4.13
CA LEU A 137 14.61 -1.07 -5.47
C LEU A 137 16.15 -1.02 -5.56
N PHE A 138 16.78 -2.13 -5.95
CA PHE A 138 18.23 -2.27 -6.06
C PHE A 138 19.03 -1.95 -4.79
N GLY A 139 18.43 -2.10 -3.60
CA GLY A 139 19.08 -1.77 -2.32
C GLY A 139 19.35 -0.27 -2.14
N GLN A 140 18.68 0.58 -2.91
CA GLN A 140 18.74 2.03 -2.76
C GLN A 140 17.60 2.48 -1.81
N PRO A 141 17.92 3.08 -0.64
CA PRO A 141 16.92 3.49 0.34
C PRO A 141 15.88 4.49 -0.18
N ASP A 142 16.24 5.30 -1.17
CA ASP A 142 15.39 6.37 -1.70
C ASP A 142 14.30 5.89 -2.68
N HIS A 143 14.24 4.59 -2.97
CA HIS A 143 13.33 4.02 -3.97
C HIS A 143 12.43 2.95 -3.37
N MET A 144 11.52 3.41 -2.51
CA MET A 144 10.36 2.63 -2.04
C MET A 144 9.26 2.73 -3.09
N LEU A 145 9.02 1.64 -3.84
CA LEU A 145 8.07 1.65 -4.95
C LEU A 145 6.64 1.35 -4.54
N GLU A 146 6.48 0.43 -3.60
CA GLU A 146 5.20 -0.18 -3.30
C GLU A 146 4.77 0.21 -1.87
N ILE A 147 3.51 -0.02 -1.52
CA ILE A 147 2.98 -0.06 -0.16
C ILE A 147 2.09 -1.29 -0.13
N SER A 148 2.39 -2.26 0.73
CA SER A 148 1.60 -3.48 0.85
C SER A 148 0.69 -3.37 2.07
N ALA A 149 -0.62 -3.42 1.86
CA ALA A 149 -1.63 -3.32 2.89
C ALA A 149 -2.35 -4.65 3.06
N LYS A 150 -2.27 -5.22 4.26
CA LYS A 150 -3.06 -6.39 4.63
C LYS A 150 -4.41 -5.94 5.17
N CYS A 151 -5.44 -6.47 4.53
CA CYS A 151 -6.82 -6.11 4.76
C CYS A 151 -7.61 -7.33 5.21
N PHE A 152 -8.53 -7.10 6.14
CA PHE A 152 -9.43 -8.12 6.67
C PHE A 152 -10.86 -7.74 6.31
N ARG A 153 -11.69 -8.72 5.96
CA ARG A 153 -13.10 -8.45 5.68
C ARG A 153 -13.77 -7.78 6.89
N ALA A 154 -14.39 -6.63 6.64
CA ALA A 154 -15.16 -5.91 7.63
C ALA A 154 -16.38 -6.73 8.06
N ARG A 155 -16.74 -6.63 9.34
CA ARG A 155 -17.99 -7.23 9.82
C ARG A 155 -19.16 -6.37 9.38
N GLN A 156 -20.28 -7.02 9.08
CA GLN A 156 -21.51 -6.31 8.76
C GLN A 156 -21.91 -5.38 9.91
N GLY A 157 -22.18 -4.11 9.60
CA GLY A 157 -22.49 -3.05 10.57
C GLY A 157 -21.28 -2.39 11.24
N LEU A 158 -20.04 -2.77 10.90
CA LEU A 158 -18.85 -2.02 11.33
C LEU A 158 -18.62 -0.77 10.46
N PHE A 159 -18.90 -0.90 9.17
CA PHE A 159 -18.79 0.16 8.18
C PHE A 159 -19.83 -0.10 7.10
N ASP A 160 -20.67 0.90 6.85
CA ASP A 160 -21.58 0.94 5.71
C ASP A 160 -21.19 2.17 4.89
N GLY A 161 -20.78 1.95 3.64
CA GLY A 161 -20.30 2.98 2.74
C GLY A 161 -21.36 3.56 1.79
N GLU A 162 -22.65 3.34 2.11
CA GLU A 162 -23.83 3.93 1.43
C GLU A 162 -24.10 5.38 1.89
#